data_AF-A0A6S6YY59-F1
#
_entry.id   AF-A0A6S6YY59-F1
#
_cell.length_a   1.000
_cell.length_b   1.000
_cell.length_c   1.000
_cell.angle_alpha   90.00
_cell.angle_beta   90.00
_cell.angle_gamma   90.00
#
_symmetry.space_group_name_H-M   'P 1'
#
loop_
_entity.id
_entity.type
_entity.pdbx_description
1 polymer ?
#
loop_
_entity_poly.entity_id
_entity_poly.type
_entity_poly.pdbx_seq_one_letter_code
_entity_poly.pdbx_strand_id
1 'polypeptide(L)'
;MSAPSTRQSQTLHEIHRVVRRLRGFPPDHARHAKKHPVAYAPAVAGSTRAPDLPDVPTVGQSGVKALEGYDATFGYLVMALRDTPQEVVKIWEAALARVYVLPEFQQTMAGLGVRGE
;
A
#
# COMPACT_ATOMS: atom_id res chain seq x y z
N MET A 1 -37.44 17.70 6.42
CA MET A 1 -36.03 18.01 6.10
C MET A 1 -35.32 18.31 7.41
N SER A 2 -34.66 17.32 8.01
CA SER A 2 -34.00 17.47 9.32
C SER A 2 -32.50 17.60 9.12
N ALA A 3 -31.92 18.70 9.59
CA ALA A 3 -30.50 19.03 9.45
C ALA A 3 -29.60 18.00 10.17
N PRO A 4 -28.42 17.65 9.63
CA PRO A 4 -27.50 16.75 10.29
C PRO A 4 -26.93 17.39 11.56
N SER A 5 -26.87 16.61 12.64
CA SER A 5 -26.49 17.10 13.96
C SER A 5 -25.02 17.53 14.00
N THR A 6 -24.74 18.62 14.73
CA THR A 6 -23.45 19.29 14.92
C THR A 6 -22.30 18.35 15.31
N ARG A 7 -22.61 17.15 15.85
CA ARG A 7 -21.63 16.14 16.23
C ARG A 7 -21.04 15.39 15.01
N GLN A 8 -21.81 15.16 13.95
CA GLN A 8 -21.32 14.49 12.74
C GLN A 8 -20.39 15.39 11.89
N SER A 9 -20.63 16.70 11.87
CA SER A 9 -19.77 17.62 11.10
C SER A 9 -18.40 17.81 11.76
N GLN A 10 -18.33 17.77 13.10
CA GLN A 10 -17.07 17.84 13.85
C GLN A 10 -16.21 16.58 13.65
N THR A 11 -16.83 15.39 13.63
CA THR A 11 -16.12 14.13 13.37
C THR A 11 -15.56 14.08 11.95
N LEU A 12 -16.32 14.54 10.94
CA LEU A 12 -15.84 14.66 9.56
C LEU A 12 -14.68 15.67 9.43
N HIS A 13 -14.73 16.77 10.19
CA HIS A 13 -13.65 17.77 10.22
C HIS A 13 -12.35 17.23 10.81
N GLU A 14 -12.44 16.44 11.89
CA GLU A 14 -11.31 15.76 12.53
C GLU A 14 -10.67 14.74 11.58
N ILE A 15 -11.49 13.91 10.91
CA ILE A 15 -11.01 12.93 9.93
C ILE A 15 -10.26 13.63 8.79
N HIS A 16 -10.81 14.73 8.25
CA HIS A 16 -10.12 15.51 7.20
C HIS A 16 -8.82 16.18 7.66
N ARG A 17 -8.68 16.48 8.95
CA ARG A 17 -7.48 17.07 9.55
C ARG A 17 -6.38 16.01 9.73
N VAL A 18 -6.75 14.82 10.19
CA VAL A 18 -5.84 13.66 10.32
C VAL A 18 -5.36 13.18 8.96
N VAL A 19 -6.26 13.04 7.98
CA VAL A 19 -5.92 12.61 6.61
C VAL A 19 -5.00 13.63 5.90
N ARG A 20 -5.16 14.93 6.16
CA ARG A 20 -4.24 15.96 5.61
C ARG A 20 -2.85 15.92 6.25
N ARG A 21 -2.76 15.54 7.53
CA ARG A 21 -1.49 15.49 8.27
C ARG A 21 -0.69 14.21 7.98
N LEU A 22 -1.35 13.15 7.50
CA LEU A 22 -0.71 11.91 7.04
C LEU A 22 -0.20 11.96 5.58
N ARG A 23 -0.26 13.13 4.92
CA ARG A 23 0.42 13.37 3.63
C ARG A 23 1.93 13.48 3.85
N GLY A 24 2.56 12.34 4.09
CA GLY A 24 3.99 12.23 4.37
C GLY A 24 4.44 10.78 4.46
N PHE A 25 4.03 9.95 3.52
CA PHE A 25 4.63 8.62 3.29
C PHE A 25 4.57 8.36 1.78
N PRO A 26 5.61 8.69 1.01
CA PRO A 26 5.55 8.53 -0.43
C PRO A 26 5.58 7.02 -0.78
N PRO A 27 4.59 6.51 -1.53
CA PRO A 27 4.68 5.19 -2.16
C PRO A 27 5.44 5.24 -3.50
N ASP A 28 6.30 6.25 -3.70
CA ASP A 28 6.70 6.72 -5.04
C ASP A 28 7.99 6.08 -5.61
N HIS A 29 8.48 4.98 -5.05
CA HIS A 29 9.70 4.34 -5.57
C HIS A 29 9.53 3.84 -7.01
N ALA A 30 8.38 3.25 -7.35
CA ALA A 30 8.10 2.75 -8.69
C ALA A 30 7.98 3.86 -9.75
N ARG A 31 7.40 5.02 -9.38
CA ARG A 31 7.28 6.18 -10.28
C ARG A 31 8.61 6.84 -10.56
N HIS A 32 9.48 6.95 -9.55
CA HIS A 32 10.84 7.45 -9.77
C HIS A 32 11.64 6.51 -10.67
N ALA A 33 11.61 5.19 -10.44
CA ALA A 33 12.32 4.22 -11.29
C ALA A 33 11.93 4.30 -12.77
N LYS A 34 10.64 4.55 -13.07
CA LYS A 34 10.15 4.69 -14.46
C LYS A 34 10.47 6.07 -15.08
N LYS A 35 10.37 7.16 -14.32
CA LYS A 35 10.46 8.55 -14.83
C LYS A 35 11.90 9.09 -14.86
N HIS A 36 12.73 8.58 -13.98
CA HIS A 36 14.13 8.87 -13.90
C HIS A 36 14.83 7.53 -13.72
N PRO A 37 15.50 6.98 -14.74
CA PRO A 37 16.43 5.86 -14.55
C PRO A 37 17.68 6.30 -13.75
N VAL A 38 17.55 7.29 -12.85
CA VAL A 38 18.62 7.90 -12.08
C VAL A 38 19.38 6.79 -11.38
N ALA A 39 20.63 6.61 -11.78
CA ALA A 39 21.64 5.96 -10.96
C ALA A 39 21.14 4.71 -10.23
N TYR A 40 20.93 3.64 -11.00
CA TYR A 40 21.01 2.25 -10.53
C TYR A 40 20.01 1.89 -9.41
N ALA A 41 18.80 1.43 -9.77
CA ALA A 41 18.07 0.52 -8.89
C ALA A 41 18.78 -0.85 -8.98
N PRO A 42 19.62 -1.24 -7.99
CA PRO A 42 20.51 -2.40 -8.15
C PRO A 42 19.76 -3.72 -8.22
N ALA A 43 18.63 -3.82 -7.53
CA ALA A 43 17.85 -5.04 -7.38
C ALA A 43 16.47 -4.77 -6.72
N VAL A 44 15.54 -5.70 -6.88
CA VAL A 44 14.28 -5.77 -6.10
C VAL A 44 14.41 -6.72 -4.92
N ALA A 45 13.71 -6.43 -3.81
CA ALA A 45 13.84 -7.16 -2.54
C ALA A 45 13.02 -8.47 -2.46
N GLY A 46 12.04 -8.66 -3.33
CA GLY A 46 11.21 -9.87 -3.36
C GLY A 46 11.95 -11.07 -3.94
N SER A 47 11.43 -12.27 -3.68
CA SER A 47 11.98 -13.54 -4.19
C SER A 47 11.93 -13.67 -5.72
N THR A 48 11.04 -12.94 -6.39
CA THR A 48 10.91 -12.91 -7.85
C THR A 48 11.07 -11.49 -8.40
N ARG A 49 11.42 -11.39 -9.70
CA ARG A 49 11.50 -10.09 -10.38
C ARG A 49 10.11 -9.46 -10.45
N ALA A 50 10.06 -8.14 -10.29
CA ALA A 50 8.81 -7.42 -10.45
C ALA A 50 8.39 -7.40 -11.93
N PRO A 51 7.14 -7.76 -12.29
CA PRO A 51 6.63 -7.67 -13.67
C PRO A 51 6.83 -6.30 -14.35
N ASP A 52 6.74 -5.22 -13.59
CA ASP A 52 6.98 -3.84 -14.07
C ASP A 52 8.45 -3.50 -14.31
N LEU A 53 9.38 -4.32 -13.81
CA LEU A 53 10.83 -4.14 -13.88
C LEU A 53 11.51 -5.48 -14.22
N PRO A 54 11.20 -6.10 -15.38
CA PRO A 54 11.66 -7.45 -15.73
C PRO A 54 13.18 -7.53 -15.88
N ASP A 55 13.84 -6.42 -16.20
CA ASP A 55 15.29 -6.34 -16.39
C ASP A 55 16.04 -6.13 -15.07
N VAL A 56 15.34 -5.79 -13.99
CA VAL A 56 15.96 -5.57 -12.67
C VAL A 56 16.01 -6.91 -11.90
N PRO A 57 17.20 -7.38 -11.48
CA PRO A 57 17.33 -8.65 -10.76
C PRO A 57 16.78 -8.57 -9.35
N THR A 58 16.59 -9.72 -8.69
CA THR A 58 16.32 -9.74 -7.25
C THR A 58 17.61 -9.63 -6.44
N VAL A 59 17.54 -9.25 -5.17
CA VAL A 59 18.70 -9.25 -4.26
C VAL A 59 19.30 -10.64 -4.15
N GLY A 60 18.46 -11.68 -4.17
CA GLY A 60 18.92 -13.08 -4.18
C GLY A 60 19.66 -13.52 -5.44
N GLN A 61 19.54 -12.76 -6.54
CA GLN A 61 20.28 -12.98 -7.79
C GLN A 61 21.61 -12.20 -7.84
N SER A 62 22.03 -11.55 -6.75
CA SER A 62 23.24 -10.73 -6.71
C SER A 62 24.56 -11.51 -6.77
N GLY A 63 24.53 -12.84 -6.62
CA GLY A 63 25.73 -13.68 -6.54
C GLY A 63 26.43 -13.65 -5.17
N VAL A 64 25.93 -12.89 -4.21
CA VAL A 64 26.38 -12.94 -2.81
C VAL A 64 25.69 -14.12 -2.14
N LYS A 65 26.46 -15.17 -1.84
CA LYS A 65 25.93 -16.42 -1.23
C LYS A 65 25.08 -16.18 0.03
N ALA A 66 25.46 -15.20 0.86
CA ALA A 66 24.72 -14.85 2.07
C ALA A 66 23.32 -14.26 1.81
N LEU A 67 23.05 -13.82 0.58
CA LEU A 67 21.78 -13.27 0.14
C LEU A 67 20.99 -14.25 -0.75
N GLU A 68 21.47 -15.48 -0.95
CA GLU A 68 20.70 -16.52 -1.63
C GLU A 68 19.35 -16.73 -0.91
N GLY A 69 18.25 -16.68 -1.67
CA GLY A 69 16.90 -16.78 -1.10
C GLY A 69 16.43 -15.55 -0.31
N TYR A 70 17.14 -14.41 -0.40
CA TYR A 70 16.70 -13.16 0.21
C TYR A 70 15.30 -12.77 -0.28
N ASP A 71 14.39 -12.63 0.68
CA ASP A 71 13.04 -12.10 0.46
C ASP A 71 12.71 -11.16 1.62
N ALA A 72 12.54 -9.88 1.31
CA ALA A 72 12.12 -8.86 2.26
C ALA A 72 10.89 -8.12 1.73
N THR A 73 9.83 -8.90 1.49
CA THR A 73 8.53 -8.37 1.07
C THR A 73 7.82 -7.67 2.22
N PHE A 74 7.29 -6.47 1.97
CA PHE A 74 6.62 -5.64 2.97
C PHE A 74 5.11 -5.54 2.66
N GLY A 75 4.29 -5.74 3.67
CA GLY A 75 2.83 -5.65 3.57
C GLY A 75 2.26 -4.44 4.28
N TYR A 76 1.10 -3.97 3.80
CA TYR A 76 0.30 -2.96 4.49
C TYR A 76 -0.82 -3.64 5.28
N LEU A 77 -1.03 -3.18 6.51
CA LEU A 77 -2.04 -3.74 7.41
C LEU A 77 -3.11 -2.70 7.74
N VAL A 78 -4.37 -3.13 7.71
CA VAL A 78 -5.49 -2.40 8.30
C VAL A 78 -5.75 -3.02 9.68
N MET A 79 -5.70 -2.20 10.73
CA MET A 79 -5.82 -2.66 12.11
C MET A 79 -6.97 -1.94 12.82
N ALA A 80 -7.60 -2.64 13.76
CA ALA A 80 -8.62 -2.10 14.65
C ALA A 80 -8.17 -2.23 16.11
N LEU A 81 -8.70 -1.37 16.99
CA LEU A 81 -8.45 -1.47 18.43
C LEU A 81 -9.12 -2.72 19.00
N ARG A 82 -8.59 -3.25 20.12
CA ARG A 82 -9.09 -4.48 20.78
C ARG A 82 -10.60 -4.50 20.98
N ASP A 83 -11.16 -3.38 21.44
CA ASP A 83 -12.56 -3.27 21.82
C ASP A 83 -13.44 -2.71 20.70
N THR A 84 -12.98 -2.79 19.44
CA THR A 84 -13.80 -2.41 18.28
C THR A 84 -14.98 -3.37 18.17
N PRO A 85 -16.24 -2.87 18.18
CA PRO A 85 -17.40 -3.74 18.10
C PRO A 85 -17.40 -4.61 16.83
N GLN A 86 -17.80 -5.88 16.97
CA GLN A 86 -17.70 -6.87 15.90
C GLN A 86 -18.52 -6.49 14.66
N GLU A 87 -19.65 -5.80 14.83
CA GLU A 87 -20.47 -5.29 13.74
C GLU A 87 -19.71 -4.25 12.89
N VAL A 88 -18.88 -3.42 13.52
CA VAL A 88 -18.04 -2.44 12.80
C VAL A 88 -16.95 -3.17 12.01
N VAL A 89 -16.32 -4.18 12.61
CA VAL A 89 -15.30 -5.01 11.94
C VAL A 89 -15.89 -5.66 10.68
N LYS A 90 -17.08 -6.27 10.79
CA LYS A 90 -17.76 -6.91 9.65
C LYS A 90 -18.07 -5.93 8.51
N ILE A 91 -18.48 -4.71 8.83
CA ILE A 91 -18.73 -3.66 7.82
C ILE A 91 -17.42 -3.32 7.10
N TRP A 92 -16.33 -3.15 7.84
CA TRP A 92 -15.01 -2.85 7.28
C TRP A 92 -14.47 -3.97 6.41
N GLU A 93 -14.52 -5.22 6.88
CA GLU A 93 -14.10 -6.40 6.11
C GLU A 93 -14.88 -6.50 4.79
N ALA A 94 -16.21 -6.35 4.83
CA ALA A 94 -17.04 -6.40 3.64
C ALA A 94 -16.73 -5.24 2.67
N ALA A 95 -16.42 -4.05 3.18
CA ALA A 95 -16.03 -2.91 2.36
C ALA A 95 -14.66 -3.12 1.69
N LEU A 96 -13.66 -3.58 2.45
CA LEU A 96 -12.31 -3.85 1.95
C LEU A 96 -12.30 -4.96 0.91
N ALA A 97 -13.03 -6.06 1.14
CA ALA A 97 -13.17 -7.14 0.18
C ALA A 97 -13.72 -6.67 -1.17
N ARG A 98 -14.67 -5.71 -1.16
CA ARG A 98 -15.19 -5.10 -2.39
C ARG A 98 -14.16 -4.20 -3.07
N VAL A 99 -13.40 -3.41 -2.32
CA VAL A 99 -12.41 -2.47 -2.88
C VAL A 99 -11.22 -3.20 -3.49
N TYR A 100 -10.72 -4.26 -2.86
CA TYR A 100 -9.52 -4.99 -3.32
C TYR A 100 -9.70 -5.72 -4.65
N VAL A 101 -10.94 -5.99 -5.06
CA VAL A 101 -11.24 -6.59 -6.37
C VAL A 101 -11.53 -5.55 -7.46
N LEU A 102 -11.57 -4.25 -7.12
CA LEU A 102 -11.79 -3.19 -8.13
C LEU A 102 -10.56 -3.07 -9.03
N PRO A 103 -10.72 -3.14 -10.37
CA PRO A 103 -9.60 -3.02 -11.30
C PRO A 103 -8.82 -1.71 -11.12
N GLU A 104 -9.51 -0.59 -10.90
CA GLU A 104 -8.89 0.72 -10.74
C GLU A 104 -8.04 0.80 -9.46
N PHE A 105 -8.49 0.13 -8.39
CA PHE A 105 -7.71 0.00 -7.16
C PHE A 105 -6.45 -0.82 -7.41
N GLN A 106 -6.57 -2.00 -8.05
CA GLN A 106 -5.44 -2.86 -8.37
C GLN A 106 -4.42 -2.16 -9.28
N GLN A 107 -4.88 -1.44 -10.30
CA GLN A 107 -4.02 -0.64 -11.19
C GLN A 107 -3.29 0.47 -10.43
N THR A 108 -3.99 1.15 -9.52
CA THR A 108 -3.37 2.19 -8.68
C THR A 108 -2.30 1.60 -7.78
N MET A 109 -2.58 0.48 -7.11
CA MET A 109 -1.62 -0.20 -6.23
C MET A 109 -0.40 -0.72 -7.02
N ALA A 110 -0.62 -1.33 -8.19
CA ALA A 110 0.46 -1.77 -9.06
C ALA A 110 1.34 -0.60 -9.51
N GLY A 111 0.75 0.55 -9.83
CA GLY A 111 1.49 1.77 -10.15
C GLY A 111 2.36 2.31 -9.01
N LEU A 112 2.09 1.90 -7.76
CA LEU A 112 2.87 2.19 -6.57
C LEU A 112 3.86 1.06 -6.20
N GLY A 113 3.88 -0.02 -6.97
CA GLY A 113 4.69 -1.21 -6.66
C GLY A 113 4.10 -2.09 -5.55
N VAL A 114 2.84 -1.88 -5.17
CA VAL A 114 2.12 -2.68 -4.17
C VAL A 114 1.29 -3.73 -4.88
N ARG A 115 1.44 -5.00 -4.48
CA ARG A 115 0.69 -6.12 -5.04
C ARG A 115 0.10 -6.97 -3.92
N GLY A 116 -1.07 -7.55 -4.17
CA GLY A 116 -1.56 -8.68 -3.38
C GLY A 116 -0.98 -9.94 -4.00
N GLU A 117 -0.06 -10.59 -3.30
CA GLU A 117 0.45 -11.92 -3.64
C GLU A 117 -0.21 -13.01 -2.81
#